data_AF-A0A961MXS8-F1
#
_entry.id   AF-A0A961MXS8-F1
#
_cell.length_a   1.000
_cell.length_b   1.000
_cell.length_c   1.000
_cell.angle_alpha   90.00
_cell.angle_beta   90.00
_cell.angle_gamma   90.00
#
_symmetry.space_group_name_H-M   'P 1'
#
loop_
_entity.id
_entity.type
_entity.pdbx_description
1 polymer ?
#
loop_
_entity_poly.entity_id
_entity_poly.type
_entity_poly.pdbx_seq_one_letter_code
_entity_poly.pdbx_strand_id
1 'polypeptide(L)'
;MTEQPVSLTFSDDQAAAWDRLSDLLADAGIDLLGEGTTAPDPEADGAVLAVLGKAGSGKTMLLAELTKSLLGAGVEIVSGDYEGRRRKDRRTLAILAPTNKAASVLRSRGVPATTIHRILYTPVYDPEYEKIAEWLAGNGPRPDMPELGDTALDRAQAFYENVKSIPGALAAAGLRGSDFIKGWKRREDPLDVGFIDESSMLDSRQTEDLKDIFQTLVLFGDPAQLAPVGQSGEMVFDTLPEAQKLTLSRVHRQTQDNPILDLAHALSDPELTFEAFERQIEEA
;
A
#
# COMPACT_ATOMS: atom_id res chain seq x y z
N MET A 1 0.63 4.19 -36.51
CA MET A 1 0.69 2.79 -36.04
C MET A 1 0.03 2.77 -34.68
N THR A 2 -1.17 2.20 -34.58
CA THR A 2 -1.83 1.95 -33.31
C THR A 2 -1.07 0.82 -32.62
N GLU A 3 -0.33 1.14 -31.55
CA GLU A 3 0.26 0.14 -30.67
C GLU A 3 -0.87 -0.76 -30.16
N GLN A 4 -0.80 -2.05 -30.48
CA GLN A 4 -1.67 -3.03 -29.84
C GLN A 4 -1.28 -3.12 -28.37
N PRO A 5 -2.25 -3.23 -27.44
CA PRO A 5 -1.92 -3.44 -26.04
C PRO A 5 -1.16 -4.75 -25.90
N VAL A 6 0.09 -4.67 -25.41
CA VAL A 6 0.88 -5.85 -25.06
C VAL A 6 0.08 -6.59 -23.97
N SER A 7 -0.36 -7.81 -24.27
CA SER A 7 -0.97 -8.67 -23.26
C SER A 7 0.04 -8.95 -22.17
N LEU A 8 -0.21 -8.47 -20.96
CA LEU A 8 0.62 -8.76 -19.79
C LEU A 8 0.70 -10.29 -19.63
N THR A 9 1.91 -10.84 -19.75
CA THR A 9 2.16 -12.27 -19.56
C THR A 9 3.09 -12.43 -18.38
N PHE A 10 2.58 -13.01 -17.30
CA PHE A 10 3.37 -13.35 -16.12
C PHE A 10 4.44 -14.40 -16.45
N SER A 11 5.57 -14.37 -15.73
CA SER A 11 6.47 -15.52 -15.63
C SER A 11 5.83 -16.63 -14.79
N ASP A 12 6.38 -17.85 -14.85
CA ASP A 12 5.80 -19.02 -14.17
C ASP A 12 5.69 -18.81 -12.65
N ASP A 13 6.68 -18.17 -12.04
CA ASP A 13 6.68 -17.83 -10.61
C ASP A 13 5.70 -16.71 -10.24
N GLN A 14 5.52 -15.72 -11.12
CA GLN A 14 4.51 -14.67 -10.97
C GLN A 14 3.10 -15.24 -11.12
N ALA A 15 2.90 -16.18 -12.03
CA ALA A 15 1.64 -16.90 -12.20
C ALA A 15 1.35 -17.77 -10.97
N ALA A 16 2.34 -18.52 -10.47
CA ALA A 16 2.18 -19.29 -9.23
C ALA A 16 1.90 -18.39 -8.02
N ALA A 17 2.56 -17.23 -7.93
CA ALA A 17 2.29 -16.25 -6.88
C ALA A 17 0.87 -15.65 -7.01
N TRP A 18 0.43 -15.36 -8.23
CA TRP A 18 -0.92 -14.92 -8.54
C TRP A 18 -1.97 -15.93 -8.07
N ASP A 19 -1.78 -17.21 -8.40
CA ASP A 19 -2.71 -18.28 -8.01
C ASP A 19 -2.80 -18.39 -6.50
N ARG A 20 -1.66 -18.41 -5.79
CA ARG A 20 -1.62 -18.47 -4.32
C ARG A 20 -2.26 -17.26 -3.64
N LEU A 21 -2.09 -16.07 -4.22
CA LEU A 21 -2.74 -14.85 -3.73
C LEU A 21 -4.24 -14.85 -4.02
N SER A 22 -4.65 -15.40 -5.16
CA SER A 22 -6.06 -15.57 -5.52
C SER A 22 -6.75 -16.55 -4.59
N ASP A 23 -6.10 -17.68 -4.26
CA ASP A 23 -6.61 -18.63 -3.26
C ASP A 23 -6.77 -17.98 -1.88
N LEU A 24 -5.76 -17.23 -1.42
CA LEU A 24 -5.81 -16.49 -0.16
C LEU A 24 -6.99 -15.51 -0.12
N LEU A 25 -7.20 -14.76 -1.20
CA LEU A 25 -8.29 -13.80 -1.31
C LEU A 25 -9.64 -14.49 -1.39
N ALA A 26 -9.73 -15.63 -2.09
CA ALA A 26 -10.94 -16.43 -2.19
C ALA A 26 -11.34 -17.03 -0.83
N ASP A 27 -10.38 -17.52 -0.05
CA ASP A 27 -10.59 -17.97 1.34
C ASP A 27 -11.10 -16.83 2.23
N ALA A 28 -10.63 -15.60 1.98
CA ALA A 28 -11.15 -14.40 2.63
C ALA A 28 -12.50 -13.93 2.06
N GLY A 29 -13.06 -14.60 1.04
CA GLY A 29 -14.36 -14.28 0.43
C GLY A 29 -14.32 -13.28 -0.72
N ILE A 30 -13.17 -13.10 -1.38
CA ILE A 30 -12.99 -12.28 -2.58
C ILE A 30 -12.57 -13.17 -3.75
N ASP A 31 -13.51 -13.46 -4.65
CA ASP A 31 -13.24 -14.29 -5.83
C ASP A 31 -12.83 -13.40 -7.01
N LEU A 32 -11.53 -13.43 -7.34
CA LEU A 32 -10.96 -12.71 -8.49
C LEU A 32 -11.37 -13.33 -9.84
N LEU A 33 -11.77 -14.60 -9.88
CA LEU A 33 -12.10 -15.33 -11.11
C LEU A 33 -13.60 -15.30 -11.42
N GLY A 34 -14.44 -15.33 -10.38
CA GLY A 34 -15.90 -15.26 -10.47
C GLY A 34 -16.49 -13.86 -10.35
N GLU A 35 -15.65 -12.83 -10.17
CA GLU A 35 -16.04 -11.42 -9.96
C GLU A 35 -17.10 -11.25 -8.86
N GLY A 36 -16.92 -11.96 -7.74
CA GLY A 36 -17.87 -12.00 -6.64
C GLY A 36 -17.20 -11.75 -5.30
N THR A 37 -17.94 -11.14 -4.37
CA THR A 37 -17.49 -10.96 -2.99
C THR A 37 -18.57 -11.43 -2.02
N THR A 38 -18.14 -12.02 -0.90
CA THR A 38 -18.97 -12.25 0.28
C THR A 38 -18.59 -11.27 1.37
N ALA A 39 -19.51 -11.00 2.31
CA ALA A 39 -19.23 -10.13 3.44
C ALA A 39 -17.97 -10.58 4.22
N PRO A 40 -17.15 -9.66 4.73
CA PRO A 40 -16.03 -10.01 5.61
C PRO A 40 -16.52 -10.80 6.82
N ASP A 41 -15.74 -11.79 7.25
CA ASP A 41 -15.95 -12.50 8.51
C ASP A 41 -15.03 -11.93 9.60
N PRO A 42 -15.55 -11.15 10.56
CA PRO A 42 -14.74 -10.54 11.61
C PRO A 42 -14.11 -11.53 12.58
N GLU A 43 -14.59 -12.78 12.63
CA GLU A 43 -14.11 -13.81 13.55
C GLU A 43 -13.11 -14.76 12.89
N ALA A 44 -12.87 -14.62 11.58
CA ALA A 44 -11.90 -15.46 10.88
C ALA A 44 -10.46 -15.08 11.27
N ASP A 45 -9.59 -16.10 11.31
CA ASP A 45 -8.18 -15.91 11.61
C ASP A 45 -7.51 -14.98 10.61
N GLY A 46 -6.63 -14.12 11.10
CA GLY A 46 -5.82 -13.25 10.25
C GLY A 46 -4.85 -14.05 9.38
N ALA A 47 -4.69 -13.64 8.13
CA ALA A 47 -3.80 -14.30 7.18
C ALA A 47 -2.72 -13.34 6.66
N VAL A 48 -1.47 -13.83 6.60
CA VAL A 48 -0.32 -13.07 6.13
C VAL A 48 0.43 -13.86 5.07
N LEU A 49 0.73 -13.22 3.93
CA LEU A 49 1.54 -13.78 2.87
C LEU A 49 2.58 -12.75 2.38
N ALA A 50 3.79 -13.19 2.09
CA ALA A 50 4.87 -12.34 1.60
C ALA A 50 5.25 -12.71 0.16
N VAL A 51 5.30 -11.71 -0.72
CA VAL A 51 5.83 -11.77 -2.07
C VAL A 51 7.22 -11.13 -2.06
N LEU A 52 8.23 -11.97 -2.11
CA LEU A 52 9.64 -11.60 -2.09
C LEU A 52 10.20 -11.61 -3.50
N GLY A 53 11.16 -10.73 -3.78
CA GLY A 53 11.87 -10.75 -5.05
C GLY A 53 12.82 -9.57 -5.15
N LYS A 54 13.92 -9.73 -5.88
CA LYS A 54 14.91 -8.66 -6.07
C LYS A 54 14.41 -7.58 -7.03
N ALA A 55 15.17 -6.51 -7.20
CA ALA A 55 14.95 -5.54 -8.28
C ALA A 55 14.77 -6.25 -9.65
N GLY A 56 13.73 -5.84 -10.38
CA GLY A 56 13.40 -6.42 -11.69
C GLY A 56 12.57 -7.72 -11.67
N SER A 57 12.15 -8.21 -10.50
CA SER A 57 11.26 -9.38 -10.37
C SER A 57 9.78 -9.13 -10.71
N GLY A 58 9.39 -7.87 -10.92
CA GLY A 58 8.02 -7.51 -11.28
C GLY A 58 7.01 -7.43 -10.12
N LYS A 59 7.46 -7.44 -8.84
CA LYS A 59 6.58 -7.30 -7.66
C LYS A 59 5.55 -6.17 -7.78
N THR A 60 6.00 -4.97 -8.17
CA THR A 60 5.10 -3.82 -8.27
C THR A 60 4.07 -3.97 -9.40
N MET A 61 4.42 -4.68 -10.47
CA MET A 61 3.49 -4.99 -11.55
C MET A 61 2.44 -5.99 -11.05
N LEU A 62 2.86 -7.05 -10.34
CA LEU A 62 1.95 -8.02 -9.74
C LEU A 62 0.97 -7.34 -8.76
N LEU A 63 1.47 -6.47 -7.88
CA LEU A 63 0.65 -5.66 -6.97
C LEU A 63 -0.38 -4.80 -7.72
N ALA A 64 0.03 -4.16 -8.81
CA ALA A 64 -0.85 -3.30 -9.60
C ALA A 64 -1.97 -4.10 -10.29
N GLU A 65 -1.67 -5.26 -10.88
CA GLU A 65 -2.68 -6.12 -11.52
C GLU A 65 -3.64 -6.75 -10.50
N LEU A 66 -3.14 -7.16 -9.32
CA LEU A 66 -4.00 -7.62 -8.22
C LEU A 66 -4.93 -6.50 -7.75
N THR A 67 -4.40 -5.28 -7.60
CA THR A 67 -5.21 -4.11 -7.22
C THR A 67 -6.32 -3.86 -8.22
N LYS A 68 -6.00 -3.90 -9.52
CA LYS A 68 -6.98 -3.74 -10.60
C LYS A 68 -8.06 -4.82 -10.57
N SER A 69 -7.68 -6.07 -10.30
CA SER A 69 -8.61 -7.20 -10.23
C SER A 69 -9.53 -7.11 -9.01
N LEU A 70 -8.99 -6.71 -7.85
CA LEU A 70 -9.78 -6.44 -6.64
C LEU A 70 -10.81 -5.32 -6.87
N LEU A 71 -10.41 -4.24 -7.53
CA LEU A 71 -11.33 -3.17 -7.91
C LEU A 71 -12.40 -3.66 -8.89
N GLY A 72 -12.03 -4.53 -9.83
CA GLY A 72 -12.97 -5.19 -10.75
C GLY A 72 -14.00 -6.06 -10.03
N ALA A 73 -13.59 -6.77 -8.97
CA ALA A 73 -14.46 -7.57 -8.11
C ALA A 73 -15.33 -6.73 -7.13
N GLY A 74 -15.24 -5.39 -7.19
CA GLY A 74 -16.05 -4.49 -6.37
C GLY A 74 -15.46 -4.17 -4.99
N VAL A 75 -14.18 -4.48 -4.74
CA VAL A 75 -13.49 -4.09 -3.51
C VAL A 75 -13.21 -2.59 -3.51
N GLU A 76 -13.58 -1.89 -2.45
CA GLU A 76 -13.44 -0.44 -2.36
C GLU A 76 -12.08 -0.04 -1.75
N ILE A 77 -11.45 1.02 -2.26
CA ILE A 77 -10.20 1.53 -1.69
C ILE A 77 -10.46 2.28 -0.39
N VAL A 78 -9.69 1.96 0.65
CA VAL A 78 -9.62 2.74 1.88
C VAL A 78 -8.36 3.57 1.89
N SER A 79 -8.52 4.84 2.26
CA SER A 79 -7.41 5.76 2.52
C SER A 79 -7.52 6.30 3.94
N GLY A 80 -6.37 6.68 4.53
CA GLY A 80 -6.28 7.11 5.93
C GLY A 80 -7.13 8.31 6.33
N ASP A 81 -7.62 9.09 5.36
CA ASP A 81 -8.30 10.37 5.63
C ASP A 81 -9.84 10.27 5.63
N TYR A 82 -10.43 9.18 5.11
CA TYR A 82 -11.89 9.00 5.08
C TYR A 82 -12.31 7.54 4.92
N GLU A 83 -13.03 7.04 5.91
CA GLU A 83 -13.85 5.83 5.77
C GLU A 83 -15.29 6.24 5.57
N GLY A 84 -15.86 5.90 4.40
CA GLY A 84 -17.31 6.01 4.23
C GLY A 84 -18.05 5.17 5.28
N ARG A 85 -19.36 5.38 5.44
CA ARG A 85 -20.19 4.63 6.40
C ARG A 85 -19.91 3.12 6.33
N ARG A 86 -19.69 2.52 7.50
CA ARG A 86 -19.45 1.07 7.65
C ARG A 86 -20.68 0.32 7.14
N ARG A 87 -20.47 -0.48 6.08
CA ARG A 87 -21.47 -1.34 5.46
C ARG A 87 -21.05 -2.79 5.70
N LYS A 88 -21.97 -3.65 6.13
CA LYS A 88 -21.64 -5.02 6.58
C LYS A 88 -21.14 -5.92 5.44
N ASP A 89 -21.54 -5.61 4.22
CA ASP A 89 -21.24 -6.31 2.98
C ASP A 89 -20.03 -5.72 2.23
N ARG A 90 -19.49 -4.59 2.70
CA ARG A 90 -18.44 -3.86 2.00
C ARG A 90 -17.08 -4.52 2.20
N ARG A 91 -16.42 -4.84 1.09
CA ARG A 91 -15.00 -5.24 1.04
C ARG A 91 -14.10 -4.04 0.84
N THR A 92 -12.94 -4.06 1.48
CA THR A 92 -12.00 -2.93 1.42
C THR A 92 -10.57 -3.36 1.22
N LEU A 93 -9.84 -2.57 0.43
CA LEU A 93 -8.42 -2.71 0.19
C LEU A 93 -7.70 -1.42 0.58
N ALA A 94 -6.64 -1.53 1.37
CA ALA A 94 -5.68 -0.46 1.59
C ALA A 94 -4.33 -0.83 0.97
N ILE A 95 -3.81 -0.01 0.05
CA ILE A 95 -2.45 -0.16 -0.48
C ILE A 95 -1.53 0.83 0.23
N LEU A 96 -0.50 0.30 0.87
CA LEU A 96 0.36 1.01 1.80
C LEU A 96 1.81 0.97 1.36
N ALA A 97 2.55 2.00 1.73
CA ALA A 97 4.00 2.01 1.66
C ALA A 97 4.58 2.72 2.91
N PRO A 98 5.82 2.40 3.32
CA PRO A 98 6.45 3.01 4.49
C PRO A 98 6.73 4.51 4.32
N THR A 99 6.91 4.99 3.08
CA THR A 99 7.26 6.39 2.79
C THR A 99 6.35 7.04 1.76
N ASN A 100 6.24 8.38 1.81
CA ASN A 100 5.50 9.15 0.81
C ASN A 100 6.07 8.97 -0.61
N LYS A 101 7.39 8.79 -0.73
CA LYS A 101 8.06 8.55 -2.02
C LYS A 101 7.64 7.20 -2.61
N ALA A 102 7.71 6.12 -1.83
CA ALA A 102 7.27 4.79 -2.26
C ALA A 102 5.78 4.80 -2.66
N ALA A 103 4.91 5.38 -1.82
CA ALA A 103 3.50 5.54 -2.16
C ALA A 103 3.29 6.36 -3.45
N SER A 104 4.12 7.38 -3.71
CA SER A 104 4.05 8.18 -4.94
C SER A 104 4.45 7.40 -6.19
N VAL A 105 5.42 6.48 -6.09
CA VAL A 105 5.83 5.60 -7.20
C VAL A 105 4.71 4.61 -7.54
N LEU A 106 3.97 4.11 -6.56
CA LEU A 106 2.77 3.31 -6.80
C LEU A 106 1.67 4.12 -7.49
N ARG A 107 1.40 5.35 -7.01
CA ARG A 107 0.40 6.24 -7.62
C ARG A 107 0.71 6.61 -9.06
N SER A 108 1.98 6.80 -9.42
CA SER A 108 2.35 7.06 -10.83
C SER A 108 2.09 5.86 -11.75
N ARG A 109 1.91 4.66 -11.18
CA ARG A 109 1.51 3.43 -11.88
C ARG A 109 -0.01 3.16 -11.78
N GLY A 110 -0.80 4.14 -11.35
CA GLY A 110 -2.26 4.02 -11.25
C GLY A 110 -2.75 3.28 -10.00
N VAL A 111 -1.86 2.93 -9.07
CA VAL A 111 -2.23 2.26 -7.81
C VAL A 111 -2.57 3.31 -6.76
N PRO A 112 -3.77 3.30 -6.14
CA PRO A 112 -4.21 4.32 -5.19
C PRO A 112 -3.59 4.12 -3.79
N ALA A 113 -2.27 4.21 -3.70
CA ALA A 113 -1.51 3.95 -2.48
C ALA A 113 -1.39 5.16 -1.55
N THR A 114 -1.35 4.88 -0.25
CA THR A 114 -1.09 5.82 0.85
C THR A 114 0.07 5.33 1.73
N THR A 115 0.42 6.09 2.78
CA THR A 115 1.44 5.64 3.73
C THR A 115 0.85 4.83 4.86
N ILE A 116 1.66 3.92 5.41
CA ILE A 116 1.31 3.13 6.61
C ILE A 116 0.91 4.05 7.77
N HIS A 117 1.67 5.14 7.98
CA HIS A 117 1.37 6.11 9.02
C HIS A 117 -0.05 6.67 8.93
N ARG A 118 -0.52 7.02 7.73
CA ARG A 118 -1.87 7.58 7.55
C ARG A 118 -2.98 6.56 7.85
N ILE A 119 -2.69 5.27 7.73
CA ILE A 119 -3.68 4.21 7.99
C ILE A 119 -3.67 3.78 9.45
N LEU A 120 -2.48 3.66 10.05
CA LEU A 120 -2.32 3.32 11.47
C LEU A 120 -2.77 4.44 12.40
N TYR A 121 -2.68 5.70 11.98
CA TYR A 121 -2.93 6.85 12.84
C TYR A 121 -4.00 7.77 12.27
N THR A 122 -5.06 7.98 13.06
CA THR A 122 -6.11 8.95 12.77
C THR A 122 -5.75 10.29 13.44
N PRO A 123 -5.78 11.41 12.70
CA PRO A 123 -5.54 12.71 13.27
C PRO A 123 -6.66 13.08 14.26
N VAL A 124 -6.29 13.51 15.47
CA VAL A 124 -7.23 14.08 16.43
C VAL A 124 -7.37 15.56 16.09
N TYR A 125 -8.54 15.94 15.58
CA TYR A 125 -8.81 17.32 15.20
C TYR A 125 -9.09 18.21 16.41
N ASP A 126 -8.74 19.49 16.31
CA ASP A 126 -9.28 20.51 17.21
C ASP A 126 -10.81 20.53 17.06
N PRO A 127 -11.59 20.54 18.16
CA PRO A 127 -13.05 20.59 18.12
C PRO A 127 -13.63 21.75 17.30
N GLU A 128 -12.88 22.84 17.16
CA GLU A 128 -13.26 23.93 16.26
C GLU A 128 -13.30 23.44 14.81
N TYR A 129 -12.20 22.89 14.31
CA TYR A 129 -12.06 22.44 12.90
C TYR A 129 -12.74 21.11 12.59
N GLU A 130 -13.07 20.30 13.60
CA GLU A 130 -13.85 19.06 13.44
C GLU A 130 -15.20 19.31 12.75
N LYS A 131 -15.83 20.47 13.01
CA LYS A 131 -17.07 20.88 12.36
C LYS A 131 -16.94 21.02 10.84
N ILE A 132 -15.77 21.47 10.36
CA ILE A 132 -15.49 21.52 8.91
C ILE A 132 -15.39 20.09 8.38
N ALA A 133 -14.72 19.19 9.11
CA ALA A 133 -14.59 17.80 8.72
C ALA A 133 -15.95 17.09 8.61
N GLU A 134 -16.81 17.26 9.62
CA GLU A 134 -18.17 16.73 9.63
C GLU A 134 -19.03 17.27 8.47
N TRP A 135 -18.94 18.57 8.22
CA TRP A 135 -19.64 19.21 7.10
C TRP A 135 -19.19 18.67 5.75
N LEU A 136 -17.88 18.59 5.50
CA LEU A 136 -17.32 18.05 4.26
C LEU A 136 -17.70 16.57 4.07
N ALA A 137 -17.73 15.80 5.15
CA ALA A 137 -18.17 14.40 5.15
C ALA A 137 -19.70 14.23 4.98
N GLY A 138 -20.48 15.31 4.96
CA GLY A 138 -21.94 15.28 4.84
C GLY A 138 -22.68 14.87 6.12
N ASN A 139 -22.01 14.92 7.27
CA ASN A 139 -22.56 14.55 8.58
C ASN A 139 -23.00 15.76 9.41
N GLY A 140 -22.93 16.98 8.86
CA GLY A 140 -23.33 18.20 9.55
C GLY A 140 -23.60 19.37 8.61
N PRO A 141 -24.20 20.47 9.11
CA PRO A 141 -24.38 21.70 8.35
C PRO A 141 -23.05 22.42 8.14
N ARG A 142 -22.99 23.32 7.15
CA ARG A 142 -21.85 24.22 6.94
C ARG A 142 -21.56 25.02 8.23
N PRO A 143 -20.33 25.00 8.76
CA PRO A 143 -20.01 25.68 10.01
C PRO A 143 -19.96 27.19 9.82
N ASP A 144 -20.37 27.93 10.86
CA ASP A 144 -20.15 29.38 10.96
C ASP A 144 -18.77 29.63 11.59
N MET A 145 -17.83 30.14 10.79
CA MET A 145 -16.44 30.40 11.18
C MET A 145 -15.96 31.75 10.64
N PRO A 146 -16.26 32.85 11.37
CA PRO A 146 -15.90 34.21 10.93
C PRO A 146 -14.41 34.43 10.70
N GLU A 147 -13.54 33.73 11.45
CA GLU A 147 -12.08 33.88 11.33
C GLU A 147 -11.53 33.26 10.03
N LEU A 148 -12.14 32.18 9.54
CA LEU A 148 -11.72 31.51 8.30
C LEU A 148 -12.36 32.16 7.07
N GLY A 149 -13.62 32.59 7.20
CA GLY A 149 -14.41 33.22 6.16
C GLY A 149 -14.97 32.22 5.11
N ASP A 150 -16.08 32.61 4.47
CA ASP A 150 -16.81 31.75 3.53
C ASP A 150 -15.97 31.30 2.34
N THR A 151 -15.12 32.18 1.80
CA THR A 151 -14.24 31.84 0.66
C THR A 151 -13.28 30.70 0.97
N ALA A 152 -12.82 30.58 2.23
CA ALA A 152 -11.93 29.50 2.63
C ALA A 152 -12.69 28.16 2.75
N LEU A 153 -13.91 28.20 3.29
CA LEU A 153 -14.81 27.05 3.34
C LEU A 153 -15.18 26.57 1.93
N ASP A 154 -15.43 27.47 0.99
CA ASP A 154 -15.69 27.12 -0.41
C ASP A 154 -14.49 26.44 -1.07
N ARG A 155 -13.25 26.90 -0.80
CA ARG A 155 -12.03 26.21 -1.27
C ARG A 155 -11.90 24.82 -0.68
N ALA A 156 -12.19 24.66 0.61
CA ALA A 156 -12.15 23.37 1.29
C ALA A 156 -13.15 22.39 0.66
N GLN A 157 -14.39 22.86 0.43
CA GLN A 157 -15.43 22.07 -0.22
C GLN A 157 -15.05 21.68 -1.65
N ALA A 158 -14.62 22.64 -2.48
CA ALA A 158 -14.21 22.37 -3.85
C ALA A 158 -13.03 21.38 -3.92
N PHE A 159 -12.08 21.47 -2.98
CA PHE A 159 -11.02 20.48 -2.88
C PHE A 159 -11.59 19.10 -2.51
N TYR A 160 -12.45 19.02 -1.49
CA TYR A 160 -12.99 17.75 -0.99
C TYR A 160 -13.91 17.03 -1.99
N GLU A 161 -14.61 17.79 -2.83
CA GLU A 161 -15.42 17.23 -3.92
C GLU A 161 -14.56 16.47 -4.93
N ASN A 162 -13.36 16.98 -5.21
CA ASN A 162 -12.40 16.36 -6.13
C ASN A 162 -11.50 15.31 -5.45
N VAL A 163 -11.10 15.54 -4.20
CA VAL A 163 -10.17 14.70 -3.44
C VAL A 163 -10.73 14.48 -2.05
N LYS A 164 -11.13 13.24 -1.74
CA LYS A 164 -11.72 12.86 -0.44
C LYS A 164 -10.69 12.83 0.71
N SER A 165 -10.08 13.97 1.02
CA SER A 165 -9.10 14.15 2.10
C SER A 165 -9.42 15.39 2.93
N ILE A 166 -9.75 15.18 4.21
CA ILE A 166 -10.03 16.26 5.16
C ILE A 166 -8.78 17.13 5.42
N PRO A 167 -7.58 16.56 5.71
CA PRO A 167 -6.38 17.37 5.88
C PRO A 167 -6.04 18.20 4.64
N GLY A 168 -6.24 17.63 3.44
CA GLY A 168 -6.05 18.34 2.18
C GLY A 168 -7.04 19.50 1.99
N ALA A 169 -8.32 19.28 2.34
CA ALA A 169 -9.34 20.32 2.27
C ALA A 169 -9.06 21.48 3.26
N LEU A 170 -8.65 21.16 4.49
CA LEU A 170 -8.25 22.17 5.48
C LEU A 170 -7.00 22.94 5.04
N ALA A 171 -6.03 22.26 4.40
CA ALA A 171 -4.90 22.93 3.78
C ALA A 171 -5.31 23.87 2.64
N ALA A 172 -6.28 23.48 1.80
CA ALA A 172 -6.84 24.34 0.76
C ALA A 172 -7.62 25.54 1.33
N ALA A 173 -8.17 25.41 2.54
CA ALA A 173 -8.75 26.52 3.28
C ALA A 173 -7.69 27.54 3.74
N GLY A 174 -6.42 27.14 3.80
CA GLY A 174 -5.29 27.97 4.23
C GLY A 174 -4.75 27.60 5.61
N LEU A 175 -5.22 26.51 6.21
CA LEU A 175 -4.78 26.04 7.51
C LEU A 175 -3.53 25.15 7.38
N ARG A 176 -2.64 25.22 8.37
CA ARG A 176 -1.53 24.26 8.51
C ARG A 176 -1.98 23.09 9.35
N GLY A 177 -1.38 21.91 9.14
CA GLY A 177 -1.67 20.72 9.94
C GLY A 177 -1.53 20.95 11.45
N SER A 178 -0.58 21.79 11.88
CA SER A 178 -0.41 22.19 13.28
C SER A 178 -1.59 22.95 13.87
N ASP A 179 -2.38 23.61 13.02
CA ASP A 179 -3.48 24.47 13.45
C ASP A 179 -4.70 23.62 13.84
N PHE A 180 -4.90 22.49 13.15
CA PHE A 180 -6.08 21.65 13.32
C PHE A 180 -5.81 20.23 13.83
N ILE A 181 -4.57 19.74 13.86
CA ILE A 181 -4.24 18.41 14.41
C ILE A 181 -3.62 18.58 15.79
N LYS A 182 -4.33 18.18 16.85
CA LYS A 182 -3.83 18.21 18.24
C LYS A 182 -3.00 17.00 18.62
N GLY A 183 -3.15 15.91 17.88
CA GLY A 183 -2.46 14.66 18.13
C GLY A 183 -2.87 13.59 17.15
N TRP A 184 -2.43 12.37 17.43
CA TRP A 184 -2.72 11.20 16.61
C TRP A 184 -3.22 10.09 17.53
N LYS A 185 -4.36 9.49 17.18
CA LYS A 185 -4.85 8.28 17.84
C LYS A 185 -4.49 7.09 16.95
N ARG A 186 -4.03 5.99 17.56
CA ARG A 186 -3.89 4.72 16.86
C ARG A 186 -5.29 4.23 16.45
N ARG A 187 -5.41 3.74 15.23
CA ARG A 187 -6.60 3.08 14.71
C ARG A 187 -6.85 1.78 15.48
N GLU A 188 -8.10 1.59 15.87
CA GLU A 188 -8.59 0.35 16.50
C GLU A 188 -9.61 -0.36 15.61
N ASP A 189 -10.20 0.35 14.65
CA ASP A 189 -11.17 -0.25 13.73
C ASP A 189 -10.49 -1.21 12.73
N PRO A 190 -10.99 -2.46 12.64
CA PRO A 190 -10.42 -3.45 11.75
C PRO A 190 -10.67 -3.07 10.28
N LEU A 191 -9.72 -3.46 9.45
CA LEU A 191 -9.65 -3.37 8.01
C LEU A 191 -9.58 -4.77 7.41
N ASP A 192 -10.03 -4.87 6.16
CA ASP A 192 -10.21 -6.13 5.46
C ASP A 192 -8.89 -6.59 4.81
N VAL A 193 -8.52 -6.02 3.66
CA VAL A 193 -7.29 -6.39 2.94
C VAL A 193 -6.25 -5.25 2.96
N GLY A 194 -5.01 -5.59 3.28
CA GLY A 194 -3.86 -4.67 3.24
C GLY A 194 -2.77 -5.18 2.31
N PHE A 195 -2.35 -4.36 1.34
CA PHE A 195 -1.15 -4.61 0.53
C PHE A 195 -0.06 -3.65 0.94
N ILE A 196 1.13 -4.15 1.28
CA ILE A 196 2.26 -3.30 1.70
C ILE A 196 3.42 -3.46 0.74
N ASP A 197 3.75 -2.40 0.01
CA ASP A 197 4.97 -2.33 -0.79
C ASP A 197 6.16 -1.83 0.03
N GLU A 198 7.37 -2.20 -0.37
CA GLU A 198 8.63 -1.91 0.36
C GLU A 198 8.57 -2.40 1.83
N SER A 199 7.97 -3.58 2.04
CA SER A 199 7.80 -4.17 3.38
C SER A 199 9.11 -4.56 4.07
N SER A 200 10.22 -4.63 3.34
CA SER A 200 11.60 -4.74 3.86
C SER A 200 11.95 -3.61 4.84
N MET A 201 11.28 -2.45 4.75
CA MET A 201 11.48 -1.33 5.67
C MET A 201 10.62 -1.41 6.94
N LEU A 202 9.76 -2.42 7.10
CA LEU A 202 8.87 -2.52 8.25
C LEU A 202 9.61 -3.01 9.48
N ASP A 203 9.40 -2.28 10.56
CA ASP A 203 9.85 -2.67 11.88
C ASP A 203 8.87 -3.66 12.55
N SER A 204 9.32 -4.35 13.60
CA SER A 204 8.51 -5.35 14.32
C SER A 204 7.19 -4.79 14.86
N ARG A 205 7.21 -3.58 15.42
CA ARG A 205 6.03 -2.94 16.00
C ARG A 205 5.04 -2.53 14.93
N GLN A 206 5.50 -1.95 13.83
CA GLN A 206 4.65 -1.63 12.68
C GLN A 206 3.99 -2.88 12.12
N THR A 207 4.74 -3.98 12.05
CA THR A 207 4.23 -5.27 11.58
C THR A 207 3.12 -5.79 12.49
N GLU A 208 3.32 -5.78 13.80
CA GLU A 208 2.29 -6.15 14.79
C GLU A 208 1.06 -5.24 14.66
N ASP A 209 1.28 -3.92 14.63
CA ASP A 209 0.20 -2.94 14.50
C ASP A 209 -0.65 -3.15 13.23
N LEU A 210 -0.02 -3.58 12.14
CA LEU A 210 -0.70 -3.90 10.87
C LEU A 210 -1.45 -5.23 10.94
N LYS A 211 -0.87 -6.26 11.56
CA LYS A 211 -1.54 -7.56 11.78
C LYS A 211 -2.75 -7.44 12.70
N ASP A 212 -2.71 -6.53 13.66
CA ASP A 212 -3.83 -6.26 14.56
C ASP A 212 -5.05 -5.64 13.85
N ILE A 213 -4.81 -4.84 12.81
CA ILE A 213 -5.89 -4.11 12.12
C ILE A 213 -6.32 -4.76 10.81
N PHE A 214 -5.50 -5.56 10.13
CA PHE A 214 -5.87 -6.18 8.85
C PHE A 214 -6.20 -7.66 9.02
N GLN A 215 -7.34 -8.08 8.49
CA GLN A 215 -7.71 -9.49 8.41
C GLN A 215 -6.83 -10.26 7.41
N THR A 216 -6.57 -9.69 6.23
CA THR A 216 -5.67 -10.28 5.23
C THR A 216 -4.57 -9.28 4.86
N LEU A 217 -3.31 -9.69 5.03
CA LEU A 217 -2.15 -8.85 4.77
C LEU A 217 -1.20 -9.49 3.75
N VAL A 218 -0.91 -8.76 2.68
CA VAL A 218 0.08 -9.18 1.67
C VAL A 218 1.27 -8.21 1.69
N LEU A 219 2.44 -8.76 1.98
CA LEU A 219 3.71 -8.02 2.08
C LEU A 219 4.49 -8.16 0.78
N PHE A 220 4.86 -7.07 0.12
CA PHE A 220 5.73 -7.07 -1.04
C PHE A 220 7.08 -6.49 -0.62
N GLY A 221 8.16 -7.25 -0.79
CA GLY A 221 9.47 -6.88 -0.23
C GLY A 221 10.65 -7.39 -1.05
N ASP A 222 11.81 -6.78 -0.85
CA ASP A 222 13.07 -7.21 -1.46
C ASP A 222 14.01 -7.74 -0.36
N PRO A 223 14.34 -9.04 -0.36
CA PRO A 223 15.24 -9.63 0.63
C PRO A 223 16.70 -9.14 0.50
N ALA A 224 17.07 -8.52 -0.61
CA ALA A 224 18.41 -7.95 -0.82
C ALA A 224 18.52 -6.47 -0.41
N GLN A 225 17.42 -5.84 0.04
CA GLN A 225 17.48 -4.47 0.57
C GLN A 225 18.03 -4.43 2.00
N LEU A 226 18.31 -3.23 2.49
CA LEU A 226 18.70 -3.04 3.88
C LEU A 226 17.50 -3.21 4.81
N ALA A 227 17.73 -3.93 5.91
CA ALA A 227 16.76 -4.05 7.00
C ALA A 227 16.46 -2.70 7.66
N PRO A 228 15.35 -2.58 8.42
CA PRO A 228 14.97 -1.35 9.09
C PRO A 228 16.07 -0.83 10.02
N VAL A 229 16.30 0.49 9.98
CA VAL A 229 17.31 1.14 10.84
C VAL A 229 16.81 1.20 12.28
N GLY A 230 17.65 0.81 13.25
CA GLY A 230 17.36 0.96 14.69
C GLY A 230 16.78 -0.28 15.40
N GLN A 231 16.76 -1.44 14.73
CA GLN A 231 16.37 -2.74 15.33
C GLN A 231 17.46 -3.82 15.16
N SER A 232 17.15 -5.10 15.39
CA SER A 232 18.04 -6.28 15.34
C SER A 232 18.71 -6.53 13.97
N GLY A 233 18.32 -5.79 12.92
CA GLY A 233 18.74 -6.02 11.54
C GLY A 233 17.95 -7.12 10.84
N GLU A 234 16.94 -7.68 11.50
CA GLU A 234 16.02 -8.66 10.92
C GLU A 234 14.91 -7.95 10.14
N MET A 235 14.49 -8.57 9.03
CA MET A 235 13.37 -8.11 8.22
C MET A 235 12.09 -8.85 8.56
N VAL A 236 10.95 -8.23 8.23
CA VAL A 236 9.62 -8.78 8.55
C VAL A 236 9.44 -10.24 8.07
N PHE A 237 10.04 -10.59 6.93
CA PHE A 237 9.94 -11.91 6.33
C PHE A 237 10.86 -12.96 6.94
N ASP A 238 11.88 -12.60 7.71
CA ASP A 238 12.79 -13.57 8.32
C ASP A 238 12.05 -14.44 9.36
N THR A 239 11.03 -13.85 10.00
CA THR A 239 10.19 -14.51 11.02
C THR A 239 8.99 -15.28 10.44
N LEU A 240 8.69 -15.13 9.15
CA LEU A 240 7.56 -15.82 8.52
C LEU A 240 7.92 -17.29 8.21
N PRO A 241 6.98 -18.24 8.37
CA PRO A 241 7.13 -19.60 7.86
C PRO A 241 7.34 -19.62 6.34
N GLU A 242 8.09 -20.60 5.82
CA GLU A 242 8.35 -20.74 4.37
C GLU A 242 7.07 -20.89 3.54
N ALA A 243 6.03 -21.54 4.08
CA ALA A 243 4.74 -21.66 3.40
C ALA A 243 4.03 -20.30 3.16
N GLN A 244 4.44 -19.26 3.89
CA GLN A 244 3.92 -17.90 3.75
C GLN A 244 4.80 -17.01 2.84
N LYS A 245 5.87 -17.56 2.24
CA LYS A 245 6.79 -16.82 1.37
C LYS A 245 6.64 -17.29 -0.07
N LEU A 246 6.37 -16.35 -0.96
CA LEU A 246 6.36 -16.52 -2.41
C LEU A 246 7.56 -15.78 -2.98
N THR A 247 8.48 -16.48 -3.64
CA THR A 247 9.71 -15.87 -4.16
C THR A 247 9.64 -15.73 -5.68
N LEU A 248 9.77 -14.49 -6.15
CA LEU A 248 9.83 -14.12 -7.55
C LEU A 248 11.30 -13.99 -8.01
N SER A 249 11.60 -14.66 -9.10
CA SER A 249 12.82 -14.52 -9.89
C SER A 249 12.77 -13.29 -10.79
N ARG A 250 13.90 -12.95 -11.43
CA ARG A 250 13.99 -11.82 -12.35
C ARG A 250 13.23 -12.13 -13.64
N VAL A 251 12.42 -11.18 -14.11
CA VAL A 251 11.74 -11.34 -15.40
C VAL A 251 12.76 -11.16 -16.53
N HIS A 252 13.06 -12.23 -17.24
CA HIS A 252 14.01 -12.23 -18.37
C HIS A 252 13.44 -11.61 -19.67
N ARG A 253 12.16 -11.26 -19.71
CA ARG A 253 11.41 -11.10 -20.98
C ARG A 253 11.51 -9.72 -21.66
N GLN A 254 12.04 -8.69 -21.00
CA GLN A 254 12.03 -7.31 -21.54
C GLN A 254 13.28 -6.45 -21.26
N THR A 255 14.28 -6.96 -20.57
CA THR A 255 15.54 -6.21 -20.45
C THR A 255 16.30 -6.29 -21.76
N GLN A 256 16.32 -5.18 -22.51
CA GLN A 256 17.63 -4.68 -22.94
C GLN A 256 18.54 -4.77 -21.71
N ASP A 257 19.65 -5.51 -21.82
CA ASP A 257 20.62 -5.76 -20.76
C ASP A 257 20.83 -4.48 -19.94
N ASN A 258 20.25 -4.45 -18.72
CA ASN A 258 20.42 -3.32 -17.83
C ASN A 258 21.57 -3.69 -16.90
N PRO A 259 22.79 -3.20 -17.17
CA PRO A 259 23.98 -3.62 -16.43
C PRO A 259 23.85 -3.37 -14.93
N ILE A 260 23.06 -2.37 -14.52
CA ILE A 260 22.80 -2.08 -13.10
C ILE A 260 22.06 -3.23 -12.43
N LEU A 261 21.07 -3.83 -13.10
CA LEU A 261 20.36 -4.98 -12.55
C LEU A 261 21.28 -6.20 -12.50
N ASP A 262 22.08 -6.44 -13.54
CA ASP A 262 23.04 -7.56 -13.57
C ASP A 262 24.03 -7.46 -12.41
N LEU A 263 24.63 -6.28 -12.20
CA LEU A 263 25.50 -5.98 -11.07
C LEU A 263 24.80 -6.15 -9.71
N ALA A 264 23.56 -5.67 -9.57
CA ALA A 264 22.80 -5.80 -8.33
C ALA A 264 22.50 -7.27 -7.97
N HIS A 265 22.25 -8.11 -8.98
CA HIS A 265 22.07 -9.55 -8.76
C HIS A 265 23.38 -10.23 -8.37
N ALA A 266 24.50 -9.84 -8.99
CA ALA A 266 25.83 -10.36 -8.67
C ALA A 266 26.20 -10.13 -7.19
N LEU A 267 25.86 -8.96 -6.63
CA LEU A 267 26.11 -8.64 -5.21
C LEU A 267 25.47 -9.61 -4.20
N SER A 268 24.54 -10.46 -4.63
CA SER A 268 23.93 -11.47 -3.76
C SER A 268 24.70 -12.79 -3.72
N ASP A 269 25.73 -12.97 -4.55
CA ASP A 269 26.58 -14.15 -4.55
C ASP A 269 27.60 -14.05 -3.40
N PRO A 270 27.55 -14.93 -2.38
CA PRO A 270 28.48 -14.90 -1.26
C PRO A 270 29.93 -15.19 -1.65
N GLU A 271 30.19 -15.77 -2.83
CA GLU A 271 31.53 -16.04 -3.35
C GLU A 271 32.13 -14.85 -4.12
N LEU A 272 31.34 -13.81 -4.39
CA LEU A 272 31.79 -12.65 -5.15
C LEU A 272 32.78 -11.81 -4.34
N THR A 273 34.03 -11.74 -4.81
CA THR A 273 35.04 -10.85 -4.21
C THR A 273 34.89 -9.43 -4.71
N PHE A 274 35.42 -8.47 -3.94
CA PHE A 274 35.44 -7.06 -4.32
C PHE A 274 36.14 -6.85 -5.67
N GLU A 275 37.28 -7.50 -5.90
CA GLU A 275 38.05 -7.39 -7.14
C GLU A 275 37.33 -8.04 -8.34
N ALA A 276 36.53 -9.08 -8.09
CA ALA A 276 35.69 -9.68 -9.12
C ALA A 276 34.52 -8.74 -9.48
N PHE A 277 33.93 -8.07 -8.50
CA PHE A 277 32.88 -7.09 -8.72
C PHE A 277 33.39 -5.82 -9.42
N GLU A 278 34.56 -5.28 -9.05
CA GLU A 278 35.17 -4.14 -9.75
C GLU A 278 35.38 -4.44 -11.24
N ARG A 279 35.85 -5.65 -11.58
CA ARG A 279 36.02 -6.06 -12.98
C ARG A 279 34.69 -6.09 -13.74
N GLN A 280 33.62 -6.54 -13.10
CA GLN A 280 32.29 -6.51 -13.72
C GLN A 280 31.80 -5.08 -13.97
N ILE A 281 32.14 -4.12 -13.11
CA ILE A 281 31.84 -2.70 -13.32
C ILE A 281 32.64 -2.15 -14.50
N GLU A 282 33.92 -2.55 -14.66
CA GLU A 282 34.76 -2.11 -15.78
C GLU A 282 34.31 -2.69 -17.14
N GLU A 283 33.71 -3.88 -17.14
CA GLU A 283 33.27 -4.59 -18.35
C GLU A 283 31.85 -4.21 -18.84
N ALA A 284 31.05 -3.56 -17.98
CA ALA A 284 29.64 -3.21 -18.22
C ALA A 284 29.44 -1.85 -18.91
#